data_AF-A0A1V5BBE4-F1
#
_entry.id   AF-A0A1V5BBE4-F1
#
_cell.length_a   1.000
_cell.length_b   1.000
_cell.length_c   1.000
_cell.angle_alpha   90.00
_cell.angle_beta   90.00
_cell.angle_gamma   90.00
#
_symmetry.space_group_name_H-M   'P 1'
#
loop_
_entity.id
_entity.type
_entity.pdbx_description
1 polymer ?
#
loop_
_entity_poly.entity_id
_entity_poly.type
_entity_poly.pdbx_seq_one_letter_code
_entity_poly.pdbx_strand_id
1 'polypeptide(L)'
;MSFCSDCGAKVEAGAKFCENCGYVLDARPAAPLSSFKISKFYVKIAIAAVLVLILVVFLSSTLGKSNIVSAYYPESVAKAFVEGAVKGDKSVERLCAGDDTDRVFNMGVMALGLSMTKDRNFTYKTTKKTESKAMVQVSGSSGHLCDIELEYSKGKWLVSCVY
;
A
#
# COMPACT_ATOMS: atom_id res chain seq x y z
N MET A 1 -60.07 24.72 -16.68
CA MET A 1 -58.85 25.45 -17.12
C MET A 1 -58.45 26.35 -15.98
N SER A 2 -57.22 26.24 -15.47
CA SER A 2 -56.70 27.07 -14.38
C SER A 2 -55.69 28.07 -14.93
N PHE A 3 -55.49 29.16 -14.21
CA PHE A 3 -54.47 30.17 -14.51
C PHE A 3 -53.50 30.27 -13.33
N CYS A 4 -52.23 30.54 -13.63
CA CYS A 4 -51.21 30.76 -12.62
C CYS A 4 -51.52 32.04 -11.83
N SER A 5 -51.52 31.97 -10.50
CA SER A 5 -51.76 33.13 -9.64
C SER A 5 -50.64 34.18 -9.69
N ASP A 6 -49.45 33.79 -10.14
CA ASP A 6 -48.27 34.64 -10.13
C ASP A 6 -48.08 35.39 -11.47
N CYS A 7 -48.20 34.70 -12.60
CA CYS A 7 -48.00 35.31 -13.92
C CYS A 7 -49.26 35.38 -14.81
N GLY A 8 -50.39 34.80 -14.38
CA GLY A 8 -51.64 34.81 -15.15
C GLY A 8 -51.67 33.87 -16.37
N ALA A 9 -50.59 33.12 -16.64
CA ALA A 9 -50.55 32.18 -17.76
C ALA A 9 -51.52 31.01 -17.55
N LYS A 10 -52.07 30.47 -18.66
CA LYS A 10 -52.93 29.29 -18.63
C LYS A 10 -52.12 28.06 -18.21
N VAL A 11 -52.67 27.26 -17.31
CA VAL A 11 -52.04 26.06 -16.78
C VAL A 11 -52.93 24.85 -17.07
N GLU A 12 -52.29 23.76 -17.49
CA GLU A 12 -52.90 22.44 -17.60
C GLU A 12 -53.33 21.88 -16.23
N ALA A 13 -54.43 21.13 -16.21
CA ALA A 13 -54.97 20.56 -14.98
C ALA A 13 -54.01 19.48 -14.42
N GLY A 14 -53.54 19.67 -13.18
CA GLY A 14 -52.61 18.75 -12.52
C GLY A 14 -51.12 19.09 -12.71
N ALA A 15 -50.79 20.21 -13.34
CA ALA A 15 -49.42 20.70 -13.39
C ALA A 15 -48.93 21.12 -12.00
N LYS A 16 -47.77 20.60 -11.57
CA LYS A 16 -47.19 20.89 -10.25
C LYS A 16 -46.50 22.26 -10.17
N PHE A 17 -46.07 22.76 -11.32
CA PHE A 17 -45.39 24.04 -11.49
C PHE A 17 -45.88 24.71 -12.78
N CYS A 18 -45.82 26.04 -12.82
CA CYS A 18 -46.11 26.81 -14.01
C CYS A 18 -44.94 26.73 -14.98
N GLU A 19 -45.17 26.24 -16.20
CA GLU A 19 -44.12 26.15 -17.24
C GLU A 19 -43.64 27.53 -17.73
N ASN A 20 -44.44 28.57 -17.53
CA ASN A 20 -44.12 29.93 -17.99
C ASN A 20 -43.25 30.72 -17.01
N CYS A 21 -43.47 30.61 -15.70
CA CYS A 21 -42.73 31.38 -14.68
C CYS A 21 -42.06 30.54 -13.60
N GLY A 22 -42.28 29.22 -13.57
CA GLY A 22 -41.72 28.31 -12.57
C GLY A 22 -42.46 28.30 -11.23
N TYR A 23 -43.55 29.07 -11.08
CA TYR A 23 -44.32 29.12 -9.84
C TYR A 23 -44.90 27.74 -9.47
N VAL A 24 -44.68 27.27 -8.25
CA VAL A 24 -45.16 25.97 -7.76
C VAL A 24 -46.65 26.07 -7.45
N LEU A 25 -47.48 25.34 -8.19
CA LEU A 25 -48.94 25.34 -8.06
C LEU A 25 -49.41 24.33 -7.02
N ASP A 26 -48.61 23.29 -6.78
CA ASP A 26 -48.84 22.26 -5.76
C ASP A 26 -47.86 22.46 -4.60
N ALA A 27 -48.10 23.47 -3.77
CA ALA A 27 -47.37 23.66 -2.53
C ALA A 27 -47.83 22.63 -1.49
N ARG A 28 -47.45 21.36 -1.66
CA ARG A 28 -47.42 20.44 -0.52
C ARG A 28 -46.38 21.00 0.46
N PRO A 29 -46.75 21.28 1.73
CA PRO A 29 -45.78 21.83 2.67
C PRO A 29 -44.60 20.87 2.76
N ALA A 30 -43.41 21.36 2.44
CA ALA A 30 -42.18 20.62 2.58
C ALA A 30 -42.09 20.16 4.05
N ALA A 31 -41.98 18.85 4.26
CA ALA A 31 -41.82 18.29 5.59
C ALA A 31 -40.62 18.99 6.27
N PRO A 32 -40.78 19.48 7.52
CA PRO A 32 -39.68 20.17 8.19
C PRO A 32 -38.51 19.19 8.34
N LEU A 33 -37.33 19.63 7.89
CA LEU A 33 -36.08 18.89 8.10
C LEU A 33 -35.88 18.75 9.61
N SER A 34 -36.02 17.52 10.12
CA SER A 34 -35.86 17.25 11.53
C SER A 34 -34.42 17.57 11.93
N SER A 35 -34.24 18.50 12.86
CA SER A 35 -32.95 18.89 13.41
C SER A 35 -32.30 17.67 14.08
N PHE A 36 -31.27 17.10 13.45
CA PHE A 36 -30.50 16.01 14.05
C PHE A 36 -29.69 16.59 15.21
N LYS A 37 -30.13 16.33 16.44
CA LYS A 37 -29.53 16.85 17.67
C LYS A 37 -28.25 16.05 17.96
N ILE A 38 -27.12 16.50 17.46
CA ILE A 38 -25.80 15.89 17.69
C ILE A 38 -25.49 15.99 19.20
N SER A 39 -25.55 14.86 19.91
CA SER A 39 -25.37 14.82 21.36
C SER A 39 -23.88 14.90 21.73
N LYS A 40 -23.58 15.46 22.90
CA LYS A 40 -22.21 15.55 23.46
C LYS A 40 -21.49 14.20 23.55
N PHE A 41 -22.21 13.09 23.45
CA PHE A 41 -21.66 11.73 23.43
C PHE A 41 -20.88 11.45 22.13
N TYR A 42 -21.37 11.94 20.98
CA TYR A 42 -20.68 11.78 19.69
C TYR A 42 -19.35 12.54 19.64
N VAL A 43 -19.29 13.73 20.25
CA VAL A 43 -18.05 14.52 20.35
C VAL A 43 -17.00 13.77 21.18
N LYS A 44 -17.41 13.12 22.27
CA LYS A 44 -16.49 12.32 23.10
C LYS A 44 -15.98 11.07 22.37
N ILE A 45 -16.83 10.40 21.60
CA ILE A 45 -16.43 9.26 20.76
C ILE A 45 -15.44 9.69 19.68
N ALA A 46 -15.69 10.81 19.02
CA ALA A 46 -14.78 11.35 18.00
C ALA A 46 -13.41 11.70 18.58
N ILE A 47 -13.35 12.34 19.75
CA ILE A 47 -12.09 12.67 20.43
C ILE A 47 -11.35 11.41 20.87
N ALA A 48 -12.05 10.42 21.43
CA ALA A 48 -11.45 9.14 21.81
C ALA A 48 -10.87 8.41 20.60
N ALA A 49 -11.58 8.37 19.46
CA ALA A 49 -11.10 7.77 18.24
C ALA A 49 -9.84 8.47 17.69
N VAL A 50 -9.81 9.81 17.72
CA VAL A 50 -8.64 10.59 17.31
C VAL A 50 -7.45 10.35 18.24
N LEU A 51 -7.66 10.29 19.56
CA LEU A 51 -6.60 9.99 20.52
C LEU A 51 -6.05 8.57 20.37
N VAL A 52 -6.91 7.58 20.08
CA VAL A 52 -6.49 6.20 19.77
C VAL A 52 -5.66 6.16 18.50
N LEU A 53 -6.09 6.85 17.43
CA LEU A 53 -5.31 6.94 16.18
C LEU A 53 -3.95 7.60 16.40
N ILE A 54 -3.90 8.69 17.17
CA ILE A 54 -2.64 9.37 17.51
C ILE A 54 -1.74 8.43 18.33
N LEU A 55 -2.28 7.71 19.32
CA LEU A 55 -1.53 6.72 20.10
C LEU A 55 -0.98 5.59 19.23
N VAL A 56 -1.75 5.08 18.26
CA VAL A 56 -1.29 4.04 17.32
C VAL A 56 -0.15 4.56 16.44
N VAL A 57 -0.28 5.79 15.91
CA VAL A 57 0.79 6.41 15.10
C VAL A 57 2.03 6.69 15.96
N PHE A 58 1.84 7.12 17.21
CA PHE A 58 2.94 7.39 18.13
C PHE A 58 3.65 6.11 18.55
N LEU A 59 2.92 5.03 18.88
CA LEU A 59 3.47 3.69 19.13
C LEU A 59 4.23 3.16 17.92
N SER A 60 3.71 3.37 16.71
CA SER A 60 4.38 3.02 15.46
C SER A 60 5.66 3.82 15.23
N SER A 61 5.73 5.04 15.77
CA SER A 61 6.90 5.94 15.66
C SER A 61 7.95 5.67 16.76
N THR A 62 7.51 5.29 17.96
CA THR A 62 8.39 4.96 19.10
C THR A 62 8.89 3.52 19.08
N LEU A 63 8.18 2.60 18.43
CA LEU A 63 8.79 1.38 17.87
C LEU A 63 9.53 1.76 16.58
N GLY A 64 10.57 2.59 16.74
CA GLY A 64 11.44 2.99 15.65
C GLY A 64 11.95 1.78 14.89
N LYS A 65 11.91 1.86 13.56
CA LYS A 65 12.76 1.09 12.60
C LYS A 65 13.12 -0.30 13.12
N SER A 66 12.11 -1.10 13.43
CA SER A 66 12.34 -2.35 14.12
C SER A 66 12.99 -3.33 13.14
N ASN A 67 14.19 -3.79 13.48
CA ASN A 67 14.91 -4.92 12.85
C ASN A 67 14.08 -6.23 12.82
N ILE A 68 12.83 -6.20 13.28
CA ILE A 68 11.87 -7.29 13.39
C ILE A 68 11.03 -7.41 12.10
N VAL A 69 10.79 -6.30 11.37
CA VAL A 69 10.05 -6.35 10.08
C VAL A 69 10.88 -7.05 9.01
N SER A 70 12.20 -6.84 8.99
CA SER A 70 13.09 -7.55 8.08
C SER A 70 13.08 -9.05 8.34
N ALA A 71 13.01 -9.52 9.59
CA ALA A 71 12.93 -10.94 9.91
C ALA A 71 11.67 -11.62 9.32
N TYR A 72 10.60 -10.86 9.08
CA TYR A 72 9.31 -11.40 8.65
C TYR A 72 9.11 -11.45 7.13
N TYR A 73 9.78 -10.61 6.34
CA TYR A 73 9.57 -10.50 4.88
C TYR A 73 10.84 -10.79 4.05
N PRO A 74 11.24 -12.07 3.90
CA PRO A 74 12.44 -12.45 3.15
C PRO A 74 12.39 -12.02 1.67
N GLU A 75 11.20 -11.98 1.06
CA GLU A 75 11.01 -11.52 -0.33
C GLU A 75 11.40 -10.06 -0.52
N SER A 76 11.13 -9.20 0.46
CA SER A 76 11.49 -7.78 0.39
C SER A 76 13.00 -7.58 0.42
N VAL A 77 13.71 -8.40 1.21
CA VAL A 77 15.17 -8.39 1.32
C VAL A 77 15.80 -8.90 0.02
N ALA A 78 15.31 -10.04 -0.48
CA ALA A 78 15.75 -10.61 -1.76
C ALA A 78 15.54 -9.64 -2.92
N LYS A 79 14.38 -8.97 -2.97
CA LYS A 79 14.08 -7.95 -3.99
C LYS A 79 15.02 -6.76 -3.91
N ALA A 80 15.20 -6.17 -2.73
CA ALA A 80 16.10 -5.04 -2.55
C ALA A 80 17.54 -5.40 -2.93
N PHE A 81 17.97 -6.62 -2.59
CA PHE A 81 19.28 -7.14 -2.96
C PHE A 81 19.45 -7.28 -4.48
N VAL A 82 18.50 -7.94 -5.16
CA VAL A 82 18.53 -8.12 -6.63
C VAL A 82 18.49 -6.77 -7.34
N GLU A 83 17.63 -5.85 -6.92
CA GLU A 83 17.57 -4.51 -7.51
C GLU A 83 18.87 -3.73 -7.31
N GLY A 84 19.49 -3.83 -6.13
CA GLY A 84 20.79 -3.22 -5.86
C GLY A 84 21.90 -3.82 -6.71
N ALA A 85 21.94 -5.15 -6.83
CA ALA A 85 22.93 -5.86 -7.64
C ALA A 85 22.82 -5.49 -9.12
N VAL A 86 21.60 -5.42 -9.68
CA VAL A 86 21.36 -5.01 -11.08
C VAL A 86 21.76 -3.56 -11.32
N LYS A 87 21.57 -2.67 -10.33
CA LYS A 87 21.97 -1.26 -10.41
C LYS A 87 23.46 -1.02 -10.14
N GLY A 88 24.21 -2.05 -9.73
CA GLY A 88 25.61 -1.92 -9.32
C GLY A 88 25.78 -1.13 -8.02
N ASP A 89 24.79 -1.17 -7.12
CA ASP A 89 24.87 -0.48 -5.82
C ASP A 89 25.82 -1.24 -4.87
N LYS A 90 26.99 -0.65 -4.61
CA LYS A 90 27.98 -1.23 -3.68
C LYS A 90 27.46 -1.40 -2.26
N SER A 91 26.35 -0.75 -1.89
CA SER A 91 25.73 -0.88 -0.58
C SER A 91 25.23 -2.31 -0.30
N VAL A 92 24.88 -3.06 -1.34
CA VAL A 92 24.41 -4.45 -1.20
C VAL A 92 25.53 -5.47 -1.03
N GLU A 93 26.79 -5.12 -1.34
CA GLU A 93 27.96 -5.99 -1.08
C GLU A 93 28.07 -6.36 0.41
N ARG A 94 27.64 -5.45 1.29
CA ARG A 94 27.63 -5.65 2.75
C ARG A 94 26.62 -6.69 3.21
N LEU A 95 25.67 -7.04 2.35
CA LEU A 95 24.67 -8.08 2.62
C LEU A 95 25.22 -9.47 2.28
N CYS A 96 26.20 -9.60 1.39
CA CYS A 96 26.78 -10.88 1.03
C CYS A 96 27.55 -11.50 2.22
N ALA A 97 27.35 -12.80 2.44
CA ALA A 97 28.20 -13.59 3.35
C ALA A 97 29.63 -13.75 2.76
N GLY A 98 30.64 -13.87 3.62
CA GLY A 98 32.05 -14.02 3.22
C GLY A 98 32.93 -12.81 3.53
N ASP A 99 34.21 -12.92 3.21
CA ASP A 99 35.18 -11.81 3.27
C ASP A 99 35.03 -10.84 2.09
N ASP A 100 35.80 -9.75 2.06
CA ASP A 100 35.64 -8.72 1.03
C ASP A 100 35.88 -9.25 -0.40
N THR A 101 36.75 -10.25 -0.56
CA THR A 101 37.03 -10.89 -1.85
C THR A 101 35.85 -11.77 -2.31
N ASP A 102 35.30 -12.57 -1.41
CA ASP A 102 34.15 -13.44 -1.70
C ASP A 102 32.89 -12.63 -2.03
N ARG A 103 32.69 -11.51 -1.32
CA ARG A 103 31.52 -10.63 -1.52
C ARG A 103 31.50 -10.01 -2.91
N VAL A 104 32.64 -9.48 -3.36
CA VAL A 104 32.77 -8.82 -4.66
C VAL A 104 32.61 -9.84 -5.79
N PHE A 105 33.18 -11.03 -5.64
CA PHE A 105 33.05 -12.10 -6.62
C PHE A 105 31.59 -12.59 -6.74
N ASN A 106 30.96 -12.93 -5.62
CA ASN A 106 29.57 -13.41 -5.60
C ASN A 106 28.60 -12.38 -6.19
N MET A 107 28.77 -11.10 -5.85
CA MET A 107 27.93 -10.04 -6.41
C MET A 107 28.17 -9.82 -7.90
N GLY A 108 29.43 -9.91 -8.36
CA GLY A 108 29.78 -9.80 -9.77
C GLY A 108 29.12 -10.88 -10.62
N VAL A 109 29.16 -12.14 -10.16
CA VAL A 109 28.52 -13.28 -10.84
C VAL A 109 26.99 -13.12 -10.89
N MET A 110 26.38 -12.62 -9.82
CA MET A 110 24.94 -12.32 -9.79
C MET A 110 24.55 -11.19 -10.73
N ALA A 111 25.27 -10.08 -10.68
CA ALA A 111 25.01 -8.94 -11.54
C ALA A 111 25.15 -9.33 -13.02
N LEU A 112 26.18 -10.12 -13.36
CA LEU A 112 26.35 -10.70 -14.69
C LEU A 112 25.15 -11.58 -15.07
N GLY A 113 24.82 -12.59 -14.26
CA GLY A 113 23.69 -13.49 -14.54
C GLY A 113 22.35 -12.76 -14.71
N LEU A 114 22.05 -11.81 -13.84
CA LEU A 114 20.82 -10.99 -13.90
C LEU A 114 20.83 -10.02 -15.10
N SER A 115 21.98 -9.41 -15.42
CA SER A 115 22.11 -8.51 -16.57
C SER A 115 21.98 -9.22 -17.91
N MET A 116 22.26 -10.51 -17.96
CA MET A 116 22.08 -11.35 -19.14
C MET A 116 20.63 -11.77 -19.36
N THR A 117 19.75 -11.57 -18.37
CA THR A 117 18.31 -11.78 -18.54
C THR A 117 17.70 -10.64 -19.34
N LYS A 118 16.81 -10.94 -20.29
CA LYS A 118 16.05 -9.90 -21.00
C LYS A 118 14.93 -9.29 -20.13
N ASP A 119 14.70 -9.88 -18.96
CA ASP A 119 13.60 -9.58 -18.07
C ASP A 119 14.04 -8.60 -16.97
N ARG A 120 13.30 -7.49 -16.83
CA ARG A 120 13.45 -6.59 -15.68
C ARG A 120 12.38 -6.80 -14.61
N ASN A 121 11.50 -7.77 -14.83
CA ASN A 121 10.40 -8.06 -13.93
C ASN A 121 10.63 -9.43 -13.27
N PHE A 122 11.24 -9.40 -12.09
CA PHE A 122 11.53 -10.59 -11.32
C PHE A 122 10.39 -10.88 -10.34
N THR A 123 10.06 -12.16 -10.20
CA THR A 123 9.15 -12.68 -9.17
C THR A 123 9.96 -13.33 -8.07
N TYR A 124 9.56 -13.09 -6.81
CA TYR A 124 10.23 -13.59 -5.62
C TYR A 124 9.27 -14.50 -4.88
N LYS A 125 9.67 -15.74 -4.60
CA LYS A 125 8.84 -16.68 -3.87
C LYS A 125 9.64 -17.33 -2.76
N THR A 126 9.20 -17.19 -1.52
CA THR A 126 9.80 -17.91 -0.41
C THR A 126 9.52 -19.41 -0.53
N THR A 127 10.56 -20.23 -0.69
CA THR A 127 10.44 -21.70 -0.82
C THR A 127 10.65 -22.41 0.50
N LYS A 128 11.49 -21.87 1.38
CA LYS A 128 11.72 -22.36 2.74
C LYS A 128 11.87 -21.19 3.69
N LYS A 129 11.33 -21.29 4.90
CA LYS A 129 11.47 -20.26 5.95
C LYS A 129 11.57 -20.90 7.33
N THR A 130 12.56 -20.47 8.08
CA THR A 130 12.85 -20.80 9.48
C THR A 130 13.01 -19.50 10.26
N GLU A 131 13.21 -19.58 11.58
CA GLU A 131 13.41 -18.39 12.43
C GLU A 131 14.65 -17.58 12.05
N SER A 132 15.71 -18.24 11.57
CA SER A 132 16.99 -17.61 11.23
C SER A 132 17.40 -17.76 9.76
N LYS A 133 16.62 -18.48 8.94
CA LYS A 133 16.96 -18.73 7.53
C LYS A 133 15.74 -18.61 6.63
N ALA A 134 15.93 -18.17 5.41
CA ALA A 134 14.92 -18.24 4.37
C ALA A 134 15.56 -18.56 3.02
N MET A 135 14.85 -19.28 2.16
CA MET A 135 15.23 -19.43 0.76
C MET A 135 14.18 -18.74 -0.10
N VAL A 136 14.63 -17.87 -0.98
CA VAL A 136 13.77 -17.11 -1.89
C VAL A 136 14.17 -17.46 -3.31
N GLN A 137 13.25 -18.10 -4.02
CA GLN A 137 13.39 -18.38 -5.45
C GLN A 137 13.12 -17.09 -6.23
N VAL A 138 14.04 -16.77 -7.14
CA VAL A 138 13.92 -15.66 -8.10
C VAL A 138 13.60 -16.24 -9.48
N SER A 139 12.53 -15.77 -10.08
CA SER A 139 12.09 -16.18 -11.41
C SER A 139 11.89 -14.99 -12.33
N GLY A 140 12.29 -15.12 -13.59
CA GLY A 140 12.00 -14.18 -14.68
C GLY A 140 10.89 -14.69 -15.60
N SER A 141 10.73 -14.07 -16.78
CA SER A 141 9.77 -14.52 -17.80
C SER A 141 10.18 -15.86 -18.41
N SER A 142 11.47 -16.18 -18.40
CA SER A 142 12.02 -17.47 -18.85
C SER A 142 11.95 -18.60 -17.82
N GLY A 143 11.42 -18.34 -16.61
CA GLY A 143 11.31 -19.32 -15.54
C GLY A 143 12.26 -19.05 -14.37
N HIS A 144 12.67 -20.12 -13.67
CA HIS A 144 13.59 -20.06 -12.52
C HIS A 144 14.95 -19.47 -12.95
N LEU A 145 15.50 -18.56 -12.15
CA LEU A 145 16.80 -17.94 -12.40
C LEU A 145 17.83 -18.36 -11.34
N CYS A 146 17.50 -18.20 -10.05
CA CYS A 146 18.37 -18.56 -8.94
C CYS A 146 17.59 -18.68 -7.63
N ASP A 147 18.20 -19.31 -6.63
CA ASP A 147 17.71 -19.31 -5.26
C ASP A 147 18.63 -18.44 -4.37
N ILE A 148 18.01 -17.57 -3.59
CA ILE A 148 18.69 -16.71 -2.63
C ILE A 148 18.49 -17.29 -1.23
N GLU A 149 19.55 -17.76 -0.60
CA GLU A 149 19.57 -18.08 0.82
C GLU A 149 19.81 -16.81 1.63
N LEU A 150 18.93 -16.57 2.59
CA LEU A 150 19.00 -15.48 3.54
C LEU A 150 19.24 -16.08 4.91
N GLU A 151 20.26 -15.61 5.62
CA GLU A 151 20.57 -16.00 7.00
C GLU A 151 20.54 -14.78 7.91
N TYR A 152 19.69 -14.81 8.93
CA TYR A 152 19.57 -13.73 9.89
C TYR A 152 20.56 -13.93 11.02
N SER A 153 21.56 -13.04 11.10
CA SER A 153 22.63 -13.10 12.10
C SER A 153 22.94 -11.70 12.64
N LYS A 154 23.05 -11.58 13.96
CA LYS A 154 23.42 -10.33 14.67
C LYS A 154 22.58 -9.10 14.26
N GLY A 155 21.28 -9.29 14.03
CA GLY A 155 20.37 -8.19 13.67
C GLY A 155 20.38 -7.79 12.20
N LYS A 156 21.03 -8.56 11.33
CA LYS A 156 21.12 -8.30 9.88
C LYS A 156 20.86 -9.57 9.09
N TRP A 157 20.33 -9.41 7.88
CA TRP A 157 20.30 -10.50 6.91
C TRP A 157 21.62 -10.56 6.16
N LEU A 158 22.19 -11.75 6.14
CA LEU A 158 23.25 -12.17 5.25
C LEU A 158 22.61 -12.88 4.07
N VAL A 159 23.16 -12.65 2.88
CA VAL A 159 22.67 -13.16 1.61
C VAL A 159 23.74 -14.08 1.05
N SER A 160 23.34 -15.26 0.64
CA SER A 160 24.14 -16.22 -0.11
C SER A 160 23.31 -16.67 -1.30
N CYS A 161 23.85 -16.60 -2.52
CA CYS A 161 23.16 -17.23 -3.66
C CYS A 161 23.56 -18.68 -3.78
N VAL A 162 22.56 -19.50 -4.03
CA VAL A 162 22.71 -20.91 -4.36
C VAL A 162 22.30 -21.02 -5.84
N TYR A 163 23.26 -21.44 -6.68
CA TYR A 163 23.08 -21.66 -8.11
C TYR A 163 22.86 -23.14 -8.40
#